data_AF-A0A9P0LYH4-F1
#
_entry.id   AF-A0A9P0LYH4-F1
#
_cell.length_a   1.000
_cell.length_b   1.000
_cell.length_c   1.000
_cell.angle_alpha   90.00
_cell.angle_beta   90.00
_cell.angle_gamma   90.00
#
_symmetry.space_group_name_H-M   'P 1'
#
loop_
_entity.id
_entity.type
_entity.pdbx_description
1 polymer ?
#
loop_
_entity_poly.entity_id
_entity_poly.type
_entity_poly.pdbx_seq_one_letter_code
_entity_poly.pdbx_strand_id
1 'polypeptide(L)'
;MAMEALHLVKQTGKACTGSVIFLHGSGDTGQGFLNWVKFLMGSDFGLPHINFYFPTAPLRPYTPLGGSTSNVWFDRYNITPDVPEHIQTLEAIGQEMKGLIGKVADSGVPLNRIVIGTTSTYST
;
A
#
# COMPACT_ATOMS: atom_id res chain seq x y z
N MET A 1 1.75 12.21 -9.33
CA MET A 1 2.14 12.66 -7.98
C MET A 1 2.75 11.45 -7.33
N ALA A 2 4.03 11.48 -6.97
CA ALA A 2 4.71 10.28 -6.48
C ALA A 2 4.24 9.90 -5.06
N MET A 3 4.28 8.61 -4.75
CA MET A 3 4.10 8.07 -3.40
C MET A 3 4.95 8.84 -2.37
N GLU A 4 4.36 9.21 -1.23
CA GLU A 4 4.98 10.18 -0.31
C GLU A 4 5.98 9.54 0.66
N ALA A 5 5.51 8.61 1.48
CA ALA A 5 6.30 7.99 2.54
C ALA A 5 6.26 6.46 2.43
N LEU A 6 7.35 5.80 2.82
CA LEU A 6 7.47 4.35 2.83
C LEU A 6 8.02 3.90 4.18
N HIS A 7 7.20 3.21 4.96
CA HIS A 7 7.63 2.65 6.24
C HIS A 7 8.05 1.20 6.06
N LEU A 8 9.24 0.85 6.55
CA LEU A 8 9.80 -0.50 6.46
C LEU A 8 9.89 -1.12 7.85
N VAL A 9 9.26 -2.28 8.03
CA VAL A 9 9.56 -3.19 9.14
C VAL A 9 10.49 -4.27 8.59
N LYS A 10 11.75 -4.25 9.06
CA LYS A 10 12.74 -5.23 8.63
C LYS A 10 12.47 -6.61 9.23
N GLN A 11 12.91 -7.64 8.52
CA GLN A 11 12.93 -8.99 9.08
C GLN A 11 13.77 -9.03 10.37
N THR A 12 13.37 -9.87 11.34
CA THR A 12 14.07 -10.00 12.62
C THR A 12 15.28 -10.95 12.54
N GLY A 13 15.32 -11.82 11.54
CA GLY A 13 16.42 -12.74 11.29
C GLY A 13 17.54 -12.13 10.44
N LYS A 14 18.58 -12.93 10.20
CA LYS A 14 19.79 -12.48 9.51
C LYS A 14 19.61 -12.24 8.00
N ALA A 15 18.66 -12.94 7.37
CA ALA A 15 18.48 -12.91 5.92
C ALA A 15 17.00 -12.69 5.54
N CYS A 16 16.77 -11.70 4.66
CA CYS A 16 15.49 -11.47 4.01
C CYS A 16 15.33 -12.43 2.83
N THR A 17 14.21 -13.16 2.75
CA THR A 17 13.93 -14.08 1.64
C THR A 17 12.56 -13.84 0.99
N GLY A 18 11.80 -12.87 1.50
CA GLY A 18 10.50 -12.48 0.99
C GLY A 18 10.12 -11.07 1.43
N SER A 19 9.12 -10.49 0.79
CA SER A 19 8.65 -9.15 1.11
C SER A 19 7.13 -9.05 0.95
N VAL A 20 6.52 -8.21 1.78
CA VAL A 20 5.11 -7.87 1.69
C VAL A 20 5.01 -6.36 1.52
N ILE A 21 4.29 -5.92 0.49
CA ILE A 21 3.90 -4.52 0.31
C ILE A 21 2.43 -4.43 0.75
N PHE A 22 2.16 -3.70 1.83
CA PHE A 22 0.83 -3.62 2.44
C PHE A 22 0.24 -2.22 2.27
N LEU A 23 -0.79 -2.13 1.44
CA LEU A 23 -1.44 -0.87 1.07
C LEU A 23 -2.60 -0.55 2.02
N HIS A 24 -2.57 0.63 2.62
CA HIS A 24 -3.66 1.11 3.48
C HIS A 24 -4.94 1.43 2.69
N GLY A 25 -6.07 1.55 3.40
CA GLY A 25 -7.35 1.97 2.83
C GLY A 25 -7.46 3.49 2.59
N SER A 26 -8.51 3.92 1.90
CA SER A 26 -8.72 5.34 1.54
C SER A 26 -8.70 6.26 2.77
N GLY A 27 -7.90 7.33 2.71
CA GLY A 27 -7.82 8.36 3.76
C GLY A 27 -6.89 8.07 4.92
N ASP A 28 -6.23 6.91 4.92
CA ASP A 28 -5.17 6.58 5.88
C ASP A 28 -3.76 6.88 5.30
N THR A 29 -2.71 6.50 6.03
CA THR A 29 -1.30 6.60 5.62
C THR A 29 -0.58 5.29 5.91
N GLY A 30 0.62 5.10 5.34
CA GLY A 30 1.46 3.94 5.65
C GLY A 30 1.80 3.83 7.14
N GLN A 31 2.04 4.95 7.83
CA GLN A 31 2.31 4.97 9.27
C GLN A 31 1.07 4.63 10.09
N GLY A 32 -0.10 5.19 9.73
CA GLY A 32 -1.36 4.90 10.40
C GLY A 32 -1.70 3.42 10.33
N PHE A 33 -1.57 2.84 9.14
CA PHE A 33 -1.81 1.42 8.94
C PHE A 33 -0.80 0.52 9.66
N LEU A 34 0.49 0.87 9.64
CA LEU A 34 1.51 0.16 10.45
C LEU A 34 1.17 0.17 11.95
N ASN A 35 0.71 1.31 12.47
CA ASN A 35 0.30 1.43 13.87
C ASN A 35 -0.92 0.56 14.18
N TRP A 36 -1.90 0.52 13.28
CA TRP A 36 -3.08 -0.35 13.41
C TRP A 36 -2.70 -1.84 13.41
N VAL A 37 -1.81 -2.27 12.50
CA VAL A 37 -1.30 -3.65 12.48
C VAL A 37 -0.57 -4.00 13.78
N LYS A 38 0.31 -3.12 14.28
CA LYS A 38 0.99 -3.31 15.57
C LYS A 38 0.02 -3.37 16.75
N PHE A 39 -1.05 -2.57 16.72
CA PHE A 39 -2.09 -2.62 17.74
C PHE A 39 -2.79 -3.98 17.76
N LEU A 40 -3.13 -4.53 16.59
CA LEU A 40 -3.81 -5.84 16.49
C LEU A 40 -2.90 -7.03 16.80
N MET A 41 -1.64 -6.98 16.38
CA MET A 41 -0.70 -8.09 16.52
C MET A 41 0.15 -8.03 17.80
N GLY A 42 0.13 -6.90 18.51
CA GLY A 42 1.04 -6.62 19.62
C GLY A 42 2.35 -5.96 19.17
N SER A 43 3.17 -5.52 20.13
CA SER A 43 4.38 -4.72 19.91
C SER A 43 5.44 -5.36 19.02
N ASP A 44 5.42 -6.69 18.90
CA ASP A 44 6.49 -7.49 18.30
C ASP A 44 6.23 -7.85 16.83
N PHE A 45 5.43 -7.05 16.12
CA PHE A 45 5.13 -7.26 14.71
C PHE A 45 6.42 -7.28 13.86
N GLY A 46 6.74 -8.46 13.33
CA GLY A 46 7.88 -8.74 12.46
C GLY A 46 8.05 -10.24 12.26
N LEU A 47 8.66 -10.66 11.14
CA LEU A 47 8.92 -12.07 10.86
C LEU A 47 10.41 -12.32 10.61
N PRO A 48 10.94 -13.54 10.82
CA PRO A 48 12.37 -13.81 10.67
C PRO A 48 12.94 -13.55 9.28
N HIS A 49 12.12 -13.65 8.23
CA HIS A 49 12.58 -13.67 6.84
C HIS A 49 11.85 -12.70 5.90
N ILE A 50 10.92 -11.90 6.42
CA ILE A 50 10.03 -11.04 5.61
C ILE A 50 10.23 -9.58 5.98
N ASN A 51 10.45 -8.75 4.96
CA ASN A 51 10.30 -7.30 5.07
C ASN A 51 8.86 -6.89 4.81
N PHE A 52 8.32 -5.98 5.61
CA PHE A 52 7.02 -5.37 5.38
C PHE A 52 7.18 -3.90 4.99
N TYR A 53 6.62 -3.53 3.86
CA TYR A 53 6.62 -2.19 3.29
C TYR A 53 5.20 -1.62 3.40
N PHE A 54 5.06 -0.50 4.10
CA PHE A 54 3.81 0.24 4.27
C PHE A 54 3.93 1.60 3.56
N PRO A 55 3.65 1.67 2.26
CA PRO A 55 3.65 2.93 1.53
C PRO A 55 2.43 3.80 1.86
N THR A 56 2.59 5.11 1.71
CA THR A 56 1.50 6.10 1.74
C THR A 56 1.09 6.47 0.31
N ALA A 57 -0.20 6.37 0.02
CA ALA A 57 -0.77 6.82 -1.25
C ALA A 57 -0.55 8.32 -1.45
N PRO A 58 -0.35 8.81 -2.69
CA PRO A 58 -0.24 10.24 -2.95
C PRO A 58 -1.48 11.00 -2.46
N LEU A 59 -1.29 12.20 -1.89
CA LEU A 59 -2.39 13.10 -1.59
C LEU A 59 -3.02 13.60 -2.89
N ARG A 60 -4.34 13.43 -3.09
CA ARG A 60 -5.03 13.91 -4.30
C ARG A 60 -6.50 14.23 -4.04
N PRO A 61 -7.15 15.02 -4.92
CA PRO A 61 -8.60 15.17 -4.90
C PRO A 61 -9.29 13.81 -4.98
N TYR A 62 -10.31 13.60 -4.16
CA TYR A 62 -11.10 12.38 -4.14
C TYR A 62 -12.57 12.70 -4.37
N THR A 63 -13.12 12.21 -5.49
CA THR A 63 -14.48 12.53 -5.94
C THR A 63 -15.55 12.17 -4.89
N PRO A 64 -15.51 11.01 -4.22
CA PRO A 64 -16.48 10.67 -3.18
C PRO A 64 -16.40 11.56 -1.92
N LEU A 65 -15.31 12.31 -1.74
CA LEU A 65 -15.14 13.29 -0.67
C LEU A 65 -15.38 14.74 -1.19
N GLY A 66 -16.23 14.88 -2.20
CA GLY A 66 -16.60 16.19 -2.78
C GLY A 66 -15.40 16.94 -3.38
N GLY A 67 -14.38 16.23 -3.84
CA GLY A 67 -13.15 16.82 -4.40
C GLY A 67 -12.13 17.29 -3.35
N SER A 68 -12.41 17.09 -2.06
CA SER A 68 -11.41 17.35 -1.01
C SER A 68 -10.21 16.42 -1.17
N THR A 69 -9.04 16.85 -0.71
CA THR A 69 -7.81 16.07 -0.80
C THR A 69 -7.76 14.95 0.24
N SER A 70 -7.32 13.77 -0.18
CA SER A 70 -7.15 12.60 0.68
C SER A 70 -6.04 11.70 0.12
N ASN A 71 -5.38 10.92 0.99
CA ASN A 71 -4.41 9.92 0.57
C ASN A 71 -5.18 8.71 0.00
N VAL A 72 -5.28 8.63 -1.33
CA VAL A 72 -6.01 7.58 -2.05
C VAL A 72 -5.21 7.09 -3.25
N TRP A 73 -5.20 5.77 -3.46
CA TRP A 73 -4.45 5.13 -4.53
C TRP A 73 -4.96 5.51 -5.92
N PHE A 74 -6.28 5.59 -6.07
CA PHE A 74 -6.98 5.95 -7.28
C PHE A 74 -8.31 6.61 -6.93
N ASP A 75 -8.90 7.34 -7.88
CA ASP A 75 -10.20 7.99 -7.69
C ASP A 75 -11.36 7.05 -8.02
N ARG A 76 -12.55 7.36 -7.54
CA ARG A 76 -13.78 6.61 -7.81
C ARG A 76 -14.90 7.58 -8.12
N TYR A 77 -15.69 7.31 -9.15
CA TYR A 77 -16.87 8.15 -9.42
C TYR A 77 -17.93 8.03 -8.32
N ASN A 78 -18.04 6.85 -7.70
CA ASN A 78 -18.95 6.60 -6.58
C ASN A 78 -18.48 5.37 -5.76
N ILE A 79 -19.08 5.15 -4.59
CA ILE A 79 -18.81 4.00 -3.71
C ILE A 79 -19.90 2.94 -3.93
N THR A 80 -19.96 2.37 -5.13
CA THR A 80 -20.84 1.26 -5.53
C THR A 80 -20.13 0.41 -6.60
N PRO A 81 -20.40 -0.90 -6.70
CA PRO A 81 -19.85 -1.73 -7.78
C PRO A 81 -20.38 -1.35 -9.18
N ASP A 82 -21.51 -0.65 -9.29
CA ASP A 82 -22.19 -0.39 -10.57
C ASP A 82 -21.63 0.80 -11.36
N VAL A 83 -20.54 1.41 -10.90
CA VAL A 83 -19.88 2.51 -11.60
C VAL A 83 -18.58 2.05 -12.25
N PRO A 84 -18.25 2.59 -13.44
CA PRO A 84 -16.98 2.27 -14.08
C PRO A 84 -15.81 2.70 -13.19
N GLU A 85 -14.70 1.99 -13.33
CA GLU A 85 -13.45 2.36 -12.70
C GLU A 85 -12.89 3.66 -13.30
N HIS A 86 -12.17 4.44 -12.50
CA HIS A 86 -11.47 5.62 -12.98
C HIS A 86 -10.11 5.23 -13.61
N ILE A 87 -10.14 4.66 -14.81
CA ILE A 87 -8.98 4.04 -15.50
C ILE A 87 -7.70 4.90 -15.46
N GLN A 88 -7.81 6.21 -15.74
CA GLN A 88 -6.64 7.09 -15.79
C GLN A 88 -5.87 7.15 -14.46
N THR A 89 -6.57 7.14 -13.31
CA THR A 89 -5.91 7.20 -12.00
C THR A 89 -5.38 5.83 -11.58
N LEU A 90 -6.04 4.75 -12.02
CA LEU A 90 -5.57 3.37 -11.86
C LEU A 90 -4.30 3.08 -12.65
N GLU A 91 -4.23 3.49 -13.91
CA GLU A 91 -3.03 3.32 -14.74
C GLU A 91 -1.84 4.07 -14.15
N ALA A 92 -2.07 5.31 -13.70
CA ALA A 92 -1.05 6.13 -13.06
C ALA A 92 -0.46 5.44 -11.82
N ILE A 93 -1.33 4.97 -10.90
CA ILE A 93 -0.82 4.27 -9.70
C ILE A 93 -0.22 2.91 -10.04
N GLY A 94 -0.69 2.23 -11.09
CA GLY A 94 -0.09 0.99 -11.59
C GLY A 94 1.37 1.16 -12.01
N GLN A 95 1.73 2.28 -12.64
CA GLN A 95 3.13 2.58 -12.97
C GLN A 95 3.98 2.86 -11.73
N GLU A 96 3.44 3.61 -10.77
CA GLU A 96 4.14 3.87 -9.50
C GLU A 96 4.37 2.58 -8.70
N MET A 97 3.36 1.69 -8.66
CA MET A 97 3.47 0.38 -8.03
C MET A 97 4.52 -0.51 -8.69
N LYS A 98 4.59 -0.55 -10.03
CA LYS A 98 5.67 -1.25 -10.74
C LYS A 98 7.05 -0.74 -10.33
N GLY A 99 7.19 0.58 -10.18
CA GLY A 99 8.43 1.20 -9.70
C GLY A 99 8.78 0.78 -8.27
N LEU A 100 7.80 0.72 -7.37
CA LEU A 100 8.01 0.23 -5.99
C LEU A 100 8.40 -1.24 -5.98
N ILE A 101 7.70 -2.10 -6.73
CA ILE A 101 8.00 -3.53 -6.84
C ILE A 101 9.43 -3.74 -7.36
N GLY A 102 9.85 -2.97 -8.37
CA GLY A 102 11.23 -2.99 -8.86
C GLY A 102 12.24 -2.68 -7.77
N LYS A 103 12.04 -1.59 -7.01
CA LYS A 103 12.92 -1.24 -5.88
C LYS A 103 12.98 -2.31 -4.79
N VAL A 104 11.85 -2.98 -4.51
CA VAL A 104 11.84 -4.11 -3.57
C VAL A 104 12.60 -5.30 -4.14
N ALA A 105 12.44 -5.61 -5.42
CA ALA A 105 13.17 -6.69 -6.07
C ALA A 105 14.69 -6.45 -6.10
N ASP A 106 15.11 -5.20 -6.33
CA ASP A 106 16.52 -4.77 -6.31
C ASP A 106 17.18 -4.95 -4.94
N SER A 107 16.39 -5.13 -3.86
CA SER A 107 16.91 -5.48 -2.53
C SER A 107 17.33 -6.96 -2.39
N GLY A 108 17.24 -7.74 -3.46
CA GLY A 108 17.65 -9.15 -3.52
C GLY A 108 16.52 -10.15 -3.28
N VAL A 109 15.26 -9.69 -3.17
CA VAL A 109 14.09 -10.56 -3.03
C VAL A 109 13.52 -10.86 -4.42
N PRO A 110 13.41 -12.13 -4.85
CA PRO A 110 12.87 -12.45 -6.16
C PRO A 110 11.38 -12.11 -6.26
N LEU A 111 10.90 -11.71 -7.45
CA LEU A 111 9.53 -11.25 -7.66
C LEU A 111 8.45 -12.24 -7.19
N ASN A 112 8.70 -13.55 -7.33
CA ASN A 112 7.79 -14.60 -6.87
C ASN A 112 7.70 -14.74 -5.34
N ARG A 113 8.45 -13.92 -4.59
CA ARG A 113 8.47 -13.85 -3.12
C ARG A 113 8.06 -12.47 -2.62
N ILE A 114 7.49 -11.63 -3.49
CA ILE A 114 6.88 -10.36 -3.14
C ILE A 114 5.36 -10.54 -3.18
N VAL A 115 4.71 -10.30 -2.04
CA VAL A 115 3.24 -10.30 -1.91
C VAL A 115 2.76 -8.86 -1.83
N ILE A 116 1.66 -8.54 -2.50
CA ILE A 116 0.98 -7.25 -2.37
C ILE A 116 -0.38 -7.52 -1.73
N GLY A 117 -0.64 -6.85 -0.62
CA GLY A 117 -1.92 -6.91 0.09
C GLY A 117 -2.49 -5.51 0.27
N THR A 118 -3.79 -5.40 0.48
CA THR A 118 -4.45 -4.13 0.79
C THR A 118 -5.58 -4.33 1.79
N THR A 119 -5.91 -3.29 2.54
CA THR A 119 -7.16 -3.21 3.31
C THR A 119 -8.14 -2.30 2.59
N SER A 120 -9.37 -2.76 2.38
CA SER A 120 -10.47 -1.90 1.97
C SER A 120 -11.76 -2.38 2.61
N THR A 121 -12.57 -1.45 3.08
CA THR A 121 -13.84 -1.68 3.80
C THR A 121 -14.96 -2.21 2.89
N TYR A 122 -14.74 -2.28 1.58
CA TYR A 122 -15.72 -2.77 0.61
C TYR A 122 -15.02 -3.61 -0.47
N SER A 123 -14.66 -4.84 -0.11
CA SER A 123 -14.52 -5.93 -1.07
C SER A 123 -15.89 -6.56 -1.29
N THR A 124 -16.47 -6.36 -2.46
CA THR A 124 -17.48 -7.27 -3.03
C THR A 124 -17.02 -7.61 -4.42
#